data_AF-A0A4R4L3L1-F1
#
_entry.id   AF-A0A4R4L3L1-F1
#
_cell.length_a   1.000
_cell.length_b   1.000
_cell.length_c   1.000
_cell.angle_alpha   90.00
_cell.angle_beta   90.00
_cell.angle_gamma   90.00
#
_symmetry.space_group_name_H-M   'P 1'
#
loop_
_entity.id
_entity.type
_entity.pdbx_description
1 polymer ?
#
loop_
_entity_poly.entity_id
_entity_poly.type
_entity_poly.pdbx_seq_one_letter_code
_entity_poly.pdbx_strand_id
1 'polypeptide(L)'
;MSAEPLEIYLTEQDLDRSLREDVRIGLTADPKWLPPKWFYDARGSELFEEITRLPEYYPTRAERSVLAERAADIAELTGAKTLIELGSGSSEKTRLLLDAFTRHGGLGSFVPLDVSVSALRRSTARIAADHPGLRVRGIVGDFTRHLDRLPPGGRRLVVFLGGTIGNLLPDERTGFLTAMRGALEEGDWLLVGTDLVKDPSVLVPAYDDAAGVTAEFNRNVLRVVNRKLGADFVPEAFTHVALWDADQEWIEMRLRARRPMRVRVLDLDVSFAEGEELRTEISAKFRPERITAELAAAGFTAERCWTDPDGLFAVTLGRAT
;
A
#
# COMPACT_ATOMS: atom_id res chain seq x y z
N MET A 1 20.03 -7.94 19.09
CA MET A 1 18.90 -8.79 19.55
C MET A 1 18.27 -9.41 18.31
N SER A 2 17.83 -10.66 18.35
CA SER A 2 17.08 -11.25 17.23
C SER A 2 15.68 -10.62 17.14
N ALA A 3 15.07 -10.65 15.95
CA ALA A 3 13.66 -10.28 15.79
C ALA A 3 12.77 -11.12 16.71
N GLU A 4 11.70 -10.51 17.23
CA GLU A 4 10.71 -11.21 18.05
C GLU A 4 9.84 -12.13 17.16
N PRO A 5 9.20 -13.17 17.75
CA PRO A 5 8.21 -13.97 17.04
C PRO A 5 7.11 -13.07 16.43
N LEU A 6 6.67 -13.41 15.22
CA LEU A 6 5.57 -12.69 14.57
C LEU A 6 4.25 -12.92 15.32
N GLU A 7 3.47 -11.86 15.44
CA GLU A 7 2.09 -11.95 15.92
C GLU A 7 1.14 -12.12 14.75
N ILE A 8 0.34 -13.18 14.78
CA ILE A 8 -0.48 -13.56 13.63
C ILE A 8 -1.95 -13.35 13.98
N TYR A 9 -2.53 -12.27 13.44
CA TYR A 9 -3.96 -11.97 13.53
C TYR A 9 -4.71 -12.24 12.23
N LEU A 10 -3.98 -12.42 11.13
CA LEU A 10 -4.51 -12.79 9.82
C LEU A 10 -3.89 -14.13 9.39
N THR A 11 -4.72 -15.18 9.36
CA THR A 11 -4.27 -16.52 8.94
C THR A 11 -4.45 -16.74 7.44
N GLU A 12 -3.82 -17.79 6.90
CA GLU A 12 -4.06 -18.20 5.51
C GLU A 12 -5.53 -18.59 5.26
N GLN A 13 -6.22 -19.15 6.26
CA GLN A 13 -7.65 -19.48 6.13
C GLN A 13 -8.52 -18.22 6.06
N ASP A 14 -8.16 -17.16 6.80
CA ASP A 14 -8.87 -15.88 6.74
C ASP A 14 -8.66 -15.20 5.38
N LEU A 15 -7.44 -15.25 4.85
CA LEU A 15 -7.12 -14.77 3.50
C LEU A 15 -7.90 -15.55 2.44
N ASP A 16 -7.91 -16.88 2.50
CA ASP A 16 -8.65 -17.71 1.56
C ASP A 16 -10.17 -17.44 1.62
N ARG A 17 -10.72 -17.18 2.83
CA ARG A 17 -12.13 -16.78 2.99
C ARG A 17 -12.40 -15.42 2.36
N SER A 18 -11.57 -14.42 2.65
CA SER A 18 -11.71 -13.08 2.09
C SER A 18 -11.59 -13.09 0.57
N LEU A 19 -10.66 -13.88 0.00
CA LEU A 19 -10.50 -14.00 -1.44
C LEU A 19 -11.75 -14.56 -2.11
N ARG A 20 -12.37 -15.59 -1.52
CA ARG A 20 -13.62 -16.17 -2.04
C ARG A 20 -14.76 -15.14 -2.05
N GLU A 21 -14.88 -14.37 -0.97
CA GLU A 21 -15.90 -13.33 -0.84
C GLU A 21 -15.68 -12.21 -1.87
N ASP A 22 -14.47 -11.67 -1.94
CA ASP A 22 -14.10 -10.61 -2.87
C ASP A 22 -14.30 -11.05 -4.33
N VAL A 23 -13.90 -12.28 -4.69
CA VAL A 23 -14.08 -12.83 -6.04
C VAL A 23 -15.57 -13.03 -6.36
N ARG A 24 -16.38 -13.53 -5.42
CA ARG A 24 -17.82 -13.72 -5.63
C ARG A 24 -18.53 -12.40 -5.86
N ILE A 25 -18.27 -11.40 -5.02
CA ILE A 25 -18.90 -10.08 -5.13
C ILE A 25 -18.38 -9.37 -6.38
N GLY A 26 -17.06 -9.29 -6.53
CA GLY A 26 -16.42 -8.49 -7.57
C GLY A 26 -16.66 -9.00 -9.00
N LEU A 27 -16.68 -10.32 -9.22
CA LEU A 27 -16.93 -10.88 -10.56
C LEU A 27 -18.40 -10.93 -10.96
N THR A 28 -19.33 -10.72 -10.02
CA THR A 28 -20.78 -10.64 -10.29
C THR A 28 -21.31 -9.20 -10.31
N ALA A 29 -20.47 -8.22 -9.97
CA ALA A 29 -20.79 -6.81 -10.06
C ALA A 29 -20.84 -6.31 -11.52
N ASP A 30 -21.51 -5.18 -11.71
CA ASP A 30 -21.50 -4.41 -12.96
C ASP A 30 -21.19 -2.94 -12.64
N PRO A 31 -19.98 -2.43 -12.97
CA PRO A 31 -18.86 -3.14 -13.62
C PRO A 31 -18.16 -4.16 -12.69
N LYS A 32 -17.50 -5.15 -13.27
CA LYS A 32 -16.73 -6.18 -12.54
C LYS A 32 -15.46 -5.57 -11.92
N TRP A 33 -15.07 -6.07 -10.75
CA TRP A 33 -13.83 -5.65 -10.08
C TRP A 33 -13.13 -6.76 -9.28
N LEU A 34 -11.85 -6.56 -8.97
CA LEU A 34 -11.09 -7.34 -7.99
C LEU A 34 -10.24 -6.40 -7.12
N PRO A 35 -10.11 -6.65 -5.79
CA PRO A 35 -9.26 -5.82 -4.93
C PRO A 35 -7.76 -5.91 -5.23
N PRO A 36 -7.01 -4.80 -5.15
CA PRO A 36 -5.57 -4.79 -5.43
C PRO A 36 -4.73 -5.54 -4.38
N LYS A 37 -5.27 -5.78 -3.16
CA LYS A 37 -4.58 -6.59 -2.15
C LYS A 37 -4.24 -8.01 -2.64
N TRP A 38 -4.97 -8.52 -3.65
CA TRP A 38 -4.72 -9.83 -4.24
C TRP A 38 -3.62 -9.86 -5.31
N PHE A 39 -3.02 -8.71 -5.65
CA PHE A 39 -1.80 -8.72 -6.44
C PHE A 39 -0.62 -9.33 -5.69
N TYR A 40 -0.54 -9.12 -4.38
CA TYR A 40 0.68 -9.33 -3.59
C TYR A 40 0.87 -10.76 -3.08
N ASP A 41 0.70 -11.76 -3.96
CA ASP A 41 1.32 -13.05 -3.71
C ASP A 41 2.87 -12.95 -3.87
N ALA A 42 3.59 -14.07 -3.70
CA ALA A 42 5.05 -14.04 -3.80
C ALA A 42 5.52 -13.48 -5.17
N ARG A 43 4.89 -13.90 -6.27
CA ARG A 43 5.24 -13.45 -7.61
C ARG A 43 4.86 -11.98 -7.85
N GLY A 44 3.67 -11.58 -7.42
CA GLY A 44 3.24 -10.20 -7.56
C GLY A 44 4.09 -9.23 -6.74
N SER A 45 4.58 -9.66 -5.58
CA SER A 45 5.53 -8.89 -4.78
C SER A 45 6.86 -8.69 -5.52
N GLU A 46 7.40 -9.72 -6.17
CA GLU A 46 8.60 -9.61 -7.03
C GLU A 46 8.37 -8.66 -8.22
N LEU A 47 7.21 -8.77 -8.87
CA LEU A 47 6.81 -7.88 -9.98
C LEU A 47 6.70 -6.43 -9.50
N PHE A 48 6.11 -6.19 -8.32
CA PHE A 48 6.05 -4.85 -7.75
C PHE A 48 7.44 -4.30 -7.43
N GLU A 49 8.34 -5.12 -6.88
CA GLU A 49 9.73 -4.72 -6.68
C GLU A 49 10.42 -4.34 -8.00
N GLU A 50 10.13 -5.03 -9.10
CA GLU A 50 10.57 -4.65 -10.43
C GLU A 50 9.96 -3.32 -10.89
N ILE A 51 8.64 -3.13 -10.72
CA ILE A 51 7.94 -1.86 -11.00
C ILE A 51 8.64 -0.69 -10.32
N THR A 52 9.02 -0.85 -9.05
CA THR A 52 9.68 0.25 -8.30
C THR A 52 10.99 0.75 -8.89
N ARG A 53 11.60 -0.02 -9.82
CA ARG A 53 12.87 0.30 -10.48
C ARG A 53 12.70 0.78 -11.92
N LEU A 54 11.49 0.70 -12.48
CA LEU A 54 11.21 1.13 -13.85
C LEU A 54 11.43 2.62 -14.02
N PRO A 55 11.95 3.07 -15.18
CA PRO A 55 12.18 4.50 -15.42
C PRO A 55 10.87 5.31 -15.35
N GLU A 56 9.75 4.76 -15.82
CA GLU A 56 8.44 5.41 -15.81
C GLU A 56 7.85 5.51 -14.39
N TYR A 57 8.11 4.54 -13.51
CA TYR A 57 7.55 4.51 -12.15
C TYR A 57 8.35 5.38 -11.16
N TYR A 58 8.11 6.68 -11.22
CA TYR A 58 8.73 7.67 -10.34
C TYR A 58 8.33 7.60 -8.83
N PRO A 59 7.13 7.13 -8.39
CA PRO A 59 6.68 7.35 -7.01
C PRO A 59 7.66 6.89 -5.93
N THR A 60 8.26 5.70 -6.10
CA THR A 60 9.22 5.16 -5.12
C THR A 60 10.47 6.04 -4.99
N ARG A 61 10.97 6.59 -6.10
CA ARG A 61 12.17 7.44 -6.11
C ARG A 61 11.89 8.83 -5.54
N ALA A 62 10.75 9.41 -5.92
CA ALA A 62 10.30 10.71 -5.43
C ALA A 62 10.10 10.68 -3.91
N GLU A 63 9.33 9.70 -3.40
CA GLU A 63 9.11 9.55 -1.96
C GLU A 63 10.41 9.29 -1.19
N ARG A 64 11.30 8.44 -1.74
CA ARG A 64 12.61 8.17 -1.14
C ARG A 64 13.46 9.45 -1.04
N SER A 65 13.40 10.34 -2.04
CA SER A 65 14.12 11.62 -2.01
C SER A 65 13.66 12.49 -0.83
N VAL A 66 12.34 12.59 -0.63
CA VAL A 66 11.77 13.34 0.50
C VAL A 66 12.23 12.75 1.83
N LEU A 67 12.14 11.42 1.99
CA LEU A 67 12.55 10.76 3.23
C LEU A 67 14.06 10.92 3.48
N ALA A 68 14.90 10.85 2.44
CA ALA A 68 16.34 11.01 2.60
C ALA A 68 16.70 12.41 3.11
N GLU A 69 15.99 13.45 2.65
CA GLU A 69 16.21 14.83 3.06
C GLU A 69 15.58 15.16 4.42
N ARG A 70 14.41 14.57 4.73
CA ARG A 70 13.57 14.98 5.87
C ARG A 70 13.54 14.02 7.05
N ALA A 71 14.16 12.84 6.96
CA ALA A 71 14.12 11.86 8.04
C ALA A 71 14.68 12.40 9.38
N ALA A 72 15.71 13.25 9.33
CA ALA A 72 16.27 13.88 10.53
C ALA A 72 15.25 14.85 11.17
N ASP A 73 14.66 15.75 10.37
CA ASP A 73 13.62 16.68 10.80
C ASP A 73 12.42 15.94 11.41
N ILE A 74 11.99 14.84 10.78
CA ILE A 74 10.88 13.99 11.27
C ILE A 74 11.24 13.37 12.62
N ALA A 75 12.47 12.85 12.78
CA ALA A 75 12.91 12.26 14.05
C ALA A 75 12.93 13.30 15.19
N GLU A 76 13.43 14.50 14.92
CA GLU A 76 13.48 15.61 15.88
C GLU A 76 12.09 16.10 16.28
N LEU A 77 11.23 16.39 15.29
CA LEU A 77 9.89 16.93 15.53
C LEU A 77 9.01 15.96 16.31
N THR A 78 9.06 14.67 15.97
CA THR A 78 8.17 13.68 16.57
C THR A 78 8.69 13.18 17.91
N GLY A 79 10.02 13.09 18.08
CA GLY A 79 10.64 12.45 19.24
C GLY A 79 10.08 11.05 19.53
N ALA A 80 9.67 10.35 18.47
CA ALA A 80 8.97 9.08 18.57
C ALA A 80 9.89 7.98 19.10
N LYS A 81 9.35 7.15 19.99
CA LYS A 81 10.04 6.01 20.60
C LYS A 81 9.71 4.69 19.90
N THR A 82 8.61 4.68 19.15
CA THR A 82 8.14 3.51 18.41
C THR A 82 7.77 3.95 17.00
N LEU A 83 8.39 3.31 16.00
CA LEU A 83 8.02 3.47 14.60
C LEU A 83 7.19 2.27 14.16
N ILE A 84 6.00 2.54 13.60
CA ILE A 84 5.06 1.52 13.14
C ILE A 84 4.91 1.69 11.64
N GLU A 85 5.17 0.66 10.83
CA GLU A 85 5.02 0.74 9.37
C GLU A 85 3.84 -0.11 8.91
N LEU A 86 2.90 0.49 8.17
CA LEU A 86 1.75 -0.22 7.59
C LEU A 86 2.03 -0.60 6.14
N GLY A 87 1.79 -1.86 5.78
CA GLY A 87 2.09 -2.36 4.43
C GLY A 87 3.60 -2.37 4.17
N SER A 88 4.36 -2.91 5.13
CA SER A 88 5.81 -2.74 5.19
C SER A 88 6.59 -3.30 3.98
N GLY A 89 6.08 -4.31 3.28
CA GLY A 89 6.77 -4.92 2.16
C GLY A 89 8.24 -5.28 2.50
N SER A 90 9.19 -4.67 1.78
CA SER A 90 10.63 -4.83 2.01
C SER A 90 11.24 -3.83 3.01
N SER A 91 10.50 -2.80 3.41
CA SER A 91 10.90 -1.71 4.33
C SER A 91 12.15 -0.93 3.91
N GLU A 92 12.53 -0.92 2.62
CA GLU A 92 13.73 -0.21 2.13
C GLU A 92 13.69 1.30 2.37
N LYS A 93 12.51 1.92 2.21
CA LYS A 93 12.32 3.35 2.46
C LYS A 93 12.37 3.66 3.96
N THR A 94 11.77 2.78 4.76
CA THR A 94 11.68 2.93 6.21
C THR A 94 13.04 2.85 6.90
N ARG A 95 14.05 2.21 6.28
CA ARG A 95 15.46 2.30 6.74
C ARG A 95 15.94 3.74 6.90
N LEU A 96 15.58 4.66 6.01
CA LEU A 96 15.99 6.06 6.11
C LEU A 96 15.49 6.71 7.41
N LEU A 97 14.26 6.38 7.80
CA LEU A 97 13.68 6.82 9.07
C LEU A 97 14.38 6.12 10.24
N LEU A 98 14.50 4.78 10.21
CA LEU A 98 15.15 4.02 11.28
C LEU A 98 16.58 4.52 11.56
N ASP A 99 17.36 4.81 10.51
CA ASP A 99 18.71 5.38 10.62
C ASP A 99 18.70 6.77 11.27
N ALA A 100 17.77 7.65 10.87
CA ALA A 100 17.65 8.99 11.43
C ALA A 100 17.24 8.95 12.91
N PHE A 101 16.25 8.13 13.24
CA PHE A 101 15.79 7.93 14.61
C PHE A 101 16.84 7.27 15.51
N THR A 102 17.62 6.34 14.96
CA THR A 102 18.75 5.73 15.68
C THR A 102 19.83 6.77 15.99
N ARG A 103 20.14 7.67 15.04
CA ARG A 103 21.11 8.75 15.22
C ARG A 103 20.63 9.85 16.18
N HIS A 104 19.37 10.25 16.06
CA HIS A 104 18.75 11.23 16.98
C HIS A 104 18.71 10.68 18.42
N GLY A 105 18.55 9.36 18.55
CA GLY A 105 18.41 8.68 19.83
C GLY A 105 16.96 8.67 20.31
N GLY A 106 16.58 7.58 20.98
CA GLY A 106 15.27 7.44 21.62
C GLY A 106 14.33 6.43 20.97
N LEU A 107 14.62 5.93 19.77
CA LEU A 107 13.85 4.86 19.15
C LEU A 107 14.15 3.52 19.85
N GLY A 108 13.13 2.99 20.53
CA GLY A 108 13.20 1.71 21.23
C GLY A 108 12.58 0.55 20.47
N SER A 109 11.63 0.82 19.57
CA SER A 109 10.87 -0.22 18.87
C SER A 109 10.55 0.11 17.42
N PHE A 110 10.58 -0.91 16.57
CA PHE A 110 10.06 -0.89 15.20
C PHE A 110 9.05 -2.03 15.02
N VAL A 111 7.89 -1.69 14.44
CA VAL A 111 6.73 -2.57 14.35
C VAL A 111 6.16 -2.55 12.93
N PRO A 112 6.65 -3.42 12.04
CA PRO A 112 6.06 -3.57 10.71
C PRO A 112 4.77 -4.39 10.79
N LEU A 113 3.73 -3.93 10.12
CA LEU A 113 2.45 -4.61 9.92
C LEU A 113 2.24 -4.90 8.43
N ASP A 114 1.99 -6.16 8.09
CA ASP A 114 1.79 -6.61 6.71
C ASP A 114 0.90 -7.86 6.65
N VAL A 115 0.27 -8.12 5.51
CA VAL A 115 -0.48 -9.36 5.28
C VAL A 115 0.45 -10.54 4.98
N SER A 116 1.69 -10.28 4.51
CA SER A 116 2.64 -11.30 4.10
C SER A 116 3.55 -11.75 5.25
N VAL A 117 3.26 -12.93 5.79
CA VAL A 117 4.11 -13.62 6.78
C VAL A 117 5.56 -13.72 6.29
N SER A 118 5.76 -14.08 5.02
CA SER A 118 7.09 -14.32 4.47
C SER A 118 7.89 -13.02 4.33
N ALA A 119 7.25 -11.92 3.91
CA ALA A 119 7.87 -10.61 3.81
C ALA A 119 8.28 -10.11 5.19
N LEU A 120 7.37 -10.18 6.17
CA LEU A 120 7.65 -9.79 7.55
C LEU A 120 8.81 -10.57 8.17
N ARG A 121 8.86 -11.90 8.01
CA ARG A 121 9.98 -12.70 8.53
C ARG A 121 11.33 -12.24 7.97
N ARG A 122 11.40 -11.94 6.66
CA ARG A 122 12.63 -11.46 6.03
C ARG A 122 12.98 -10.04 6.47
N SER A 123 12.03 -9.11 6.44
CA SER A 123 12.28 -7.70 6.75
C SER A 123 12.66 -7.49 8.21
N THR A 124 11.92 -8.10 9.14
CA THR A 124 12.18 -8.01 10.59
C THR A 124 13.55 -8.58 10.97
N ALA A 125 13.92 -9.76 10.45
CA ALA A 125 15.23 -10.36 10.70
C ALA A 125 16.37 -9.46 10.21
N ARG A 126 16.25 -8.90 9.01
CA ARG A 126 17.25 -8.00 8.43
C ARG A 126 17.36 -6.69 9.21
N ILE A 127 16.24 -6.08 9.58
CA ILE A 127 16.23 -4.81 10.35
C ILE A 127 16.80 -5.02 11.75
N ALA A 128 16.49 -6.13 12.42
CA ALA A 128 17.06 -6.44 13.72
C ALA A 128 18.59 -6.64 13.67
N ALA A 129 19.12 -7.15 12.56
CA ALA A 129 20.56 -7.27 12.34
C ALA A 129 21.23 -5.91 12.10
N ASP A 130 20.60 -5.05 11.29
CA ASP A 130 21.15 -3.75 10.91
C ASP A 130 21.06 -2.69 12.03
N HIS A 131 20.10 -2.83 12.96
CA HIS A 131 19.91 -1.91 14.09
C HIS A 131 20.07 -2.61 15.45
N PRO A 132 21.31 -2.92 15.89
CA PRO A 132 21.54 -3.51 17.20
C PRO A 132 20.98 -2.66 18.35
N GLY A 133 20.06 -3.22 19.13
CA GLY A 133 19.43 -2.54 20.26
C GLY A 133 17.98 -2.11 20.00
N LEU A 134 17.56 -2.08 18.74
CA LEU A 134 16.17 -1.86 18.37
C LEU A 134 15.34 -3.12 18.63
N ARG A 135 14.21 -2.99 19.33
CA ARG A 135 13.22 -4.06 19.42
C ARG A 135 12.45 -4.12 18.11
N VAL A 136 12.42 -5.28 17.45
CA VAL A 136 11.71 -5.47 16.19
C VAL A 136 10.62 -6.53 16.36
N ARG A 137 9.37 -6.15 16.18
CA ARG A 137 8.18 -6.99 16.39
C ARG A 137 7.24 -6.88 15.20
N GLY A 138 7.11 -7.95 14.41
CA GLY A 138 6.23 -7.94 13.24
C GLY A 138 4.81 -8.39 13.55
N ILE A 139 3.82 -7.72 12.93
CA ILE A 139 2.40 -8.03 13.05
C ILE A 139 1.87 -8.49 11.69
N VAL A 140 1.43 -9.74 11.61
CA VAL A 140 0.71 -10.26 10.43
C VAL A 140 -0.76 -9.86 10.56
N GLY A 141 -1.19 -8.91 9.74
CA GLY A 141 -2.52 -8.32 9.83
C GLY A 141 -2.88 -7.49 8.59
N ASP A 142 -4.18 -7.28 8.43
CA ASP A 142 -4.75 -6.33 7.46
C ASP A 142 -4.89 -4.95 8.12
N PHE A 143 -4.21 -3.93 7.59
CA PHE A 143 -4.21 -2.57 8.15
C PHE A 143 -5.58 -1.86 8.02
N THR A 144 -6.53 -2.40 7.26
CA THR A 144 -7.90 -1.87 7.21
C THR A 144 -8.78 -2.43 8.33
N ARG A 145 -8.32 -3.49 9.03
CA ARG A 145 -9.12 -4.23 10.02
C ARG A 145 -8.45 -4.36 11.40
N HIS A 146 -7.12 -4.35 11.45
CA HIS A 146 -6.35 -4.73 12.64
C HIS A 146 -5.52 -3.59 13.24
N LEU A 147 -5.96 -2.33 13.05
CA LEU A 147 -5.30 -1.17 13.66
C LEU A 147 -5.41 -1.17 15.19
N ASP A 148 -6.41 -1.86 15.75
CA ASP A 148 -6.57 -2.12 17.18
C ASP A 148 -5.45 -3.02 17.76
N ARG A 149 -4.65 -3.67 16.90
CA ARG A 149 -3.52 -4.53 17.30
C ARG A 149 -2.18 -3.80 17.38
N LEU A 150 -2.15 -2.52 17.00
CA LEU A 150 -0.95 -1.71 17.16
C LEU A 150 -0.56 -1.60 18.65
N PRO A 151 0.73 -1.70 19.00
CA PRO A 151 1.14 -1.60 20.39
C PRO A 151 0.76 -0.23 20.97
N PRO A 152 0.21 -0.21 22.20
CA PRO A 152 -0.09 1.03 22.89
C PRO A 152 1.18 1.68 23.46
N GLY A 153 1.07 2.96 23.82
CA GLY A 153 2.04 3.65 24.65
C GLY A 153 3.31 4.14 23.96
N GLY A 154 3.86 5.20 24.56
CA GLY A 154 5.01 5.94 24.05
C GLY A 154 4.62 6.88 22.91
N ARG A 155 5.47 7.86 22.60
CA ARG A 155 5.27 8.72 21.42
C ARG A 155 5.46 7.85 20.17
N ARG A 156 4.38 7.50 19.47
CA ARG A 156 4.41 6.62 18.30
C ARG A 156 4.42 7.45 17.02
N LEU A 157 5.13 6.94 16.02
CA LEU A 157 5.04 7.40 14.63
C LEU A 157 4.55 6.24 13.77
N VAL A 158 3.32 6.32 13.29
CA VAL A 158 2.80 5.42 12.26
C VAL A 158 3.19 5.96 10.90
N VAL A 159 3.79 5.13 10.05
CA VAL A 159 4.18 5.48 8.69
C VAL A 159 3.37 4.65 7.70
N PHE A 160 2.76 5.33 6.73
CA PHE A 160 1.99 4.72 5.65
C PHE A 160 2.44 5.30 4.31
N LEU A 161 3.37 4.59 3.68
CA LEU A 161 4.18 5.08 2.57
C LEU A 161 3.75 4.48 1.22
N GLY A 162 4.34 4.97 0.15
CA GLY A 162 4.24 4.44 -1.21
C GLY A 162 3.00 4.87 -1.99
N GLY A 163 2.22 5.82 -1.47
CA GLY A 163 0.96 6.23 -2.10
C GLY A 163 -0.16 5.20 -1.91
N THR A 164 0.05 4.17 -1.08
CA THR A 164 -0.89 3.07 -0.84
C THR A 164 -2.25 3.54 -0.34
N ILE A 165 -2.31 4.67 0.38
CA ILE A 165 -3.56 5.30 0.79
C ILE A 165 -4.45 5.67 -0.42
N GLY A 166 -3.86 5.91 -1.58
CA GLY A 166 -4.57 6.18 -2.83
C GLY A 166 -5.30 4.96 -3.40
N ASN A 167 -5.03 3.76 -2.91
CA ASN A 167 -5.72 2.55 -3.33
C ASN A 167 -7.10 2.36 -2.65
N LEU A 168 -7.42 3.23 -1.69
CA LEU A 168 -8.70 3.25 -1.01
C LEU A 168 -9.64 4.26 -1.68
N LEU A 169 -10.89 3.86 -1.92
CA LEU A 169 -11.94 4.78 -2.35
C LEU A 169 -12.16 5.88 -1.28
N PRO A 170 -12.73 7.04 -1.64
CA PRO A 170 -12.88 8.16 -0.69
C PRO A 170 -13.54 7.79 0.65
N ASP A 171 -14.62 7.00 0.63
CA ASP A 171 -15.31 6.56 1.84
C ASP A 171 -14.47 5.57 2.65
N GLU A 172 -13.79 4.64 1.98
CA GLU A 172 -12.89 3.65 2.60
C GLU A 172 -11.69 4.36 3.25
N ARG A 173 -11.13 5.36 2.57
CA ARG A 173 -10.02 6.18 3.05
C ARG A 173 -10.41 7.00 4.26
N THR A 174 -11.61 7.60 4.24
CA THR A 174 -12.18 8.32 5.38
C THR A 174 -12.36 7.39 6.58
N GLY A 175 -12.92 6.19 6.37
CA GLY A 175 -13.05 5.16 7.39
C GLY A 175 -11.70 4.71 7.95
N PHE A 176 -10.71 4.49 7.08
CA PHE A 176 -9.35 4.11 7.46
C PHE A 176 -8.66 5.20 8.30
N LEU A 177 -8.70 6.47 7.89
CA LEU A 177 -8.10 7.57 8.64
C LEU A 177 -8.80 7.77 10.00
N THR A 178 -10.11 7.59 10.06
CA THR A 178 -10.87 7.65 11.32
C THR A 178 -10.49 6.52 12.26
N ALA A 179 -10.37 5.29 11.75
CA ALA A 179 -9.91 4.14 12.52
C ALA A 179 -8.45 4.30 12.97
N MET A 180 -7.59 4.86 12.11
CA MET A 180 -6.21 5.20 12.45
C MET A 180 -6.15 6.19 13.60
N ARG A 181 -6.98 7.25 13.57
CA ARG A 181 -7.06 8.18 14.69
C ARG A 181 -7.47 7.47 15.97
N GLY A 182 -8.47 6.58 15.92
CA GLY A 182 -8.93 5.81 17.08
C GLY A 182 -7.88 4.86 17.67
N ALA A 183 -6.91 4.39 16.87
CA ALA A 183 -5.80 3.56 17.34
C ALA A 183 -4.63 4.38 17.95
N LEU A 184 -4.64 5.71 17.79
CA LEU A 184 -3.59 6.61 18.22
C LEU A 184 -3.94 7.37 19.51
N GLU A 185 -2.92 7.64 20.33
CA GLU A 185 -3.04 8.49 21.52
C GLU A 185 -2.88 9.96 21.10
N GLU A 186 -3.39 10.89 21.91
CA GLU A 186 -3.14 12.32 21.65
C GLU A 186 -1.64 12.61 21.65
N GLY A 187 -1.15 13.28 20.59
CA GLY A 187 0.26 13.57 20.40
C GLY A 187 1.08 12.48 19.72
N ASP A 188 0.49 11.34 19.36
CA ASP A 188 1.07 10.42 18.38
C ASP A 188 1.04 11.02 16.97
N TRP A 189 1.80 10.41 16.07
CA TRP A 189 2.07 10.93 14.74
C TRP A 189 1.68 9.95 13.64
N LEU A 190 1.21 10.48 12.52
CA LEU A 190 0.99 9.78 11.26
C LEU A 190 1.84 10.45 10.18
N LEU A 191 2.69 9.67 9.51
CA LEU A 191 3.42 10.07 8.31
C LEU A 191 2.81 9.37 7.12
N VAL A 192 2.17 10.11 6.22
CA VAL A 192 1.50 9.57 5.04
C VAL A 192 2.16 10.03 3.75
N GLY A 193 2.47 9.08 2.88
CA GLY A 193 2.95 9.34 1.53
C GLY A 193 1.79 9.40 0.54
N THR A 194 1.69 10.49 -0.22
CA THR A 194 0.64 10.70 -1.23
C THR A 194 1.25 11.13 -2.55
N ASP A 195 0.96 10.38 -3.61
CA ASP A 195 1.31 10.75 -4.97
C ASP A 195 0.44 11.90 -5.45
N LEU A 196 1.03 12.94 -6.04
CA LEU A 196 0.32 14.18 -6.35
C LEU A 196 -0.35 14.17 -7.73
N VAL A 197 -1.38 14.98 -7.92
CA VAL A 197 -1.95 15.24 -9.26
C VAL A 197 -0.88 15.90 -10.12
N LYS A 198 -0.70 15.39 -11.34
CA LYS A 198 0.27 15.89 -12.32
C LYS A 198 -0.17 15.51 -13.74
N ASP A 199 0.64 15.87 -14.73
CA ASP A 199 0.33 15.62 -16.13
C ASP A 199 0.07 14.13 -16.40
N PRO A 200 -1.05 13.76 -17.06
CA PRO A 200 -1.36 12.38 -17.42
C PRO A 200 -0.28 11.70 -18.27
N SER A 201 0.52 12.45 -19.04
CA SER A 201 1.67 11.93 -19.79
C SER A 201 2.80 11.42 -18.90
N VAL A 202 2.81 11.77 -17.61
CA VAL A 202 3.70 11.19 -16.60
C VAL A 202 2.99 10.09 -15.82
N LEU A 203 1.70 10.29 -15.51
CA LEU A 203 0.93 9.33 -14.70
C LEU A 203 0.67 8.03 -15.44
N VAL A 204 0.14 8.06 -16.67
CA VAL A 204 -0.27 6.84 -17.38
C VAL A 204 0.93 5.92 -17.64
N PRO A 205 2.09 6.40 -18.15
CA PRO A 205 3.24 5.52 -18.36
C PRO A 205 3.80 4.89 -17.08
N ALA A 206 3.64 5.54 -15.92
CA ALA A 206 4.03 4.92 -14.65
C ALA A 206 3.22 3.63 -14.37
N TYR A 207 2.02 3.50 -14.92
CA TYR A 207 1.16 2.32 -14.76
C TYR A 207 1.03 1.48 -16.03
N ASP A 208 1.67 1.88 -17.13
CA ASP A 208 1.68 1.18 -18.42
C ASP A 208 3.08 1.29 -19.04
N ASP A 209 4.06 0.73 -18.32
CA ASP A 209 5.47 0.80 -18.68
C ASP A 209 5.77 0.06 -19.99
N ALA A 210 6.77 0.54 -20.72
CA ALA A 210 7.13 -0.02 -22.03
C ALA A 210 7.67 -1.46 -21.94
N ALA A 211 8.16 -1.88 -20.76
CA ALA A 211 8.65 -3.24 -20.53
C ALA A 211 7.53 -4.26 -20.28
N GLY A 212 6.29 -3.80 -20.07
CA GLY A 212 5.12 -4.64 -19.82
C GLY A 212 5.11 -5.30 -18.44
N VAL A 213 5.91 -4.82 -17.48
CA VAL A 213 5.99 -5.40 -16.14
C VAL A 213 4.71 -5.14 -15.36
N THR A 214 4.16 -3.92 -15.45
CA THR A 214 2.88 -3.55 -14.79
C THR A 214 1.71 -4.31 -15.40
N ALA A 215 1.75 -4.61 -16.69
CA ALA A 215 0.75 -5.45 -17.34
C ALA A 215 0.77 -6.89 -16.79
N GLU A 216 1.95 -7.48 -16.59
CA GLU A 216 2.08 -8.81 -15.97
C GLU A 216 1.73 -8.79 -14.47
N PHE A 217 2.07 -7.73 -13.75
CA PHE A 217 1.63 -7.51 -12.37
C PHE A 217 0.11 -7.49 -12.25
N ASN A 218 -0.56 -6.76 -13.15
CA ASN A 218 -2.02 -6.71 -13.18
C ASN A 218 -2.61 -8.10 -13.47
N ARG A 219 -2.16 -8.77 -14.53
CA ARG A 219 -2.63 -10.12 -14.90
C ARG A 219 -2.37 -11.16 -13.81
N ASN A 220 -1.39 -10.96 -12.93
CA ASN A 220 -1.08 -11.88 -11.85
C ASN A 220 -2.27 -12.15 -10.93
N VAL A 221 -3.18 -11.17 -10.72
CA VAL A 221 -4.38 -11.37 -9.90
C VAL A 221 -5.25 -12.53 -10.43
N LEU A 222 -5.34 -12.68 -11.75
CA LEU A 222 -6.08 -13.78 -12.37
C LEU A 222 -5.39 -15.13 -12.11
N ARG A 223 -4.05 -15.15 -12.07
CA ARG A 223 -3.28 -16.35 -11.72
C ARG A 223 -3.44 -16.73 -10.26
N VAL A 224 -3.53 -15.74 -9.36
CA VAL A 224 -3.85 -15.95 -7.94
C VAL A 224 -5.23 -16.59 -7.82
N VAL A 225 -6.25 -16.04 -8.48
CA VAL A 225 -7.61 -16.58 -8.46
C VAL A 225 -7.66 -18.00 -9.03
N ASN A 226 -6.98 -18.27 -10.15
CA ASN A 226 -6.86 -19.62 -10.71
C ASN A 226 -6.27 -20.62 -9.71
N ARG A 227 -5.12 -20.28 -9.12
CA ARG A 227 -4.40 -21.17 -8.21
C ARG A 227 -5.15 -21.40 -6.90
N LYS A 228 -5.70 -20.35 -6.30
CA LYS A 228 -6.31 -20.40 -4.97
C LYS A 228 -7.75 -20.90 -4.99
N LEU A 229 -8.50 -20.59 -6.05
CA LEU A 229 -9.93 -20.89 -6.14
C LEU A 229 -10.31 -21.88 -7.23
N GLY A 230 -9.32 -22.46 -7.93
CA GLY A 230 -9.55 -23.42 -9.01
C GLY A 230 -10.23 -22.81 -10.24
N ALA A 231 -9.99 -21.53 -10.49
CA ALA A 231 -10.54 -20.84 -11.66
C ALA A 231 -9.78 -21.18 -12.95
N ASP A 232 -10.41 -20.94 -14.10
CA ASP A 232 -9.86 -21.19 -15.43
C ASP A 232 -9.67 -19.92 -16.29
N PHE A 233 -9.32 -18.78 -15.66
CA PHE A 233 -8.91 -17.59 -16.40
C PHE A 233 -7.74 -17.91 -17.33
N VAL A 234 -7.73 -17.33 -18.53
CA VAL A 234 -6.58 -17.28 -19.44
C VAL A 234 -6.04 -15.85 -19.40
N PRO A 235 -5.06 -15.50 -18.53
CA PRO A 235 -4.69 -14.11 -18.29
C PRO A 235 -4.18 -13.38 -19.55
N GLU A 236 -3.59 -14.10 -20.48
CA GLU A 236 -3.08 -13.59 -21.76
C GLU A 236 -4.21 -13.17 -22.72
N ALA A 237 -5.44 -13.60 -22.45
CA ALA A 237 -6.65 -13.16 -23.15
C ALA A 237 -7.19 -11.80 -22.63
N PHE A 238 -6.53 -11.20 -21.64
CA PHE A 238 -6.84 -9.87 -21.13
C PHE A 238 -5.73 -8.87 -21.47
N THR A 239 -6.10 -7.78 -22.12
CA THR A 239 -5.22 -6.62 -22.32
C THR A 239 -5.18 -5.80 -21.05
N HIS A 240 -3.98 -5.49 -20.56
CA HIS A 240 -3.80 -4.49 -19.52
C HIS A 240 -4.17 -3.11 -20.07
N VAL A 241 -4.86 -2.31 -19.25
CA VAL A 241 -5.26 -0.95 -19.57
C VAL A 241 -5.02 -0.09 -18.34
N ALA A 242 -4.25 0.99 -18.48
CA ALA A 242 -4.13 2.05 -17.49
C ALA A 242 -4.84 3.31 -17.99
N LEU A 243 -5.70 3.93 -17.16
CA LEU A 243 -6.49 5.11 -17.52
C LEU A 243 -6.33 6.17 -16.45
N TRP A 244 -6.24 7.43 -16.86
CA TRP A 244 -6.41 8.57 -15.97
C TRP A 244 -7.88 9.00 -15.98
N ASP A 245 -8.52 8.93 -14.83
CA ASP A 245 -9.84 9.52 -14.59
C ASP A 245 -9.63 10.94 -14.06
N ALA A 246 -9.90 11.93 -14.91
CA ALA A 246 -9.70 13.34 -14.57
C ALA A 246 -10.77 13.89 -13.61
N ASP A 247 -11.96 13.29 -13.59
CA ASP A 247 -13.06 13.74 -12.73
C ASP A 247 -12.83 13.27 -11.28
N GLN A 248 -12.33 12.04 -11.13
CA GLN A 248 -12.01 11.45 -9.83
C GLN A 248 -10.56 11.71 -9.38
N GLU A 249 -9.70 12.15 -10.31
CA GLU A 249 -8.26 12.35 -10.12
C GLU A 249 -7.50 11.08 -9.66
N TRP A 250 -7.74 9.96 -10.34
CA TRP A 250 -7.01 8.72 -10.09
C TRP A 250 -6.59 7.99 -11.35
N ILE A 251 -5.56 7.16 -11.21
CA ILE A 251 -5.29 6.11 -12.20
C ILE A 251 -6.21 4.92 -11.91
N GLU A 252 -6.76 4.31 -12.94
CA GLU A 252 -7.35 2.99 -12.87
C GLU A 252 -6.52 1.98 -13.65
N MET A 253 -6.31 0.81 -13.05
CA MET A 253 -5.82 -0.35 -13.77
C MET A 253 -6.99 -1.29 -14.05
N ARG A 254 -7.08 -1.73 -15.30
CA ARG A 254 -8.13 -2.62 -15.78
C ARG A 254 -7.54 -3.77 -16.62
N LEU A 255 -8.30 -4.85 -16.70
CA LEU A 255 -8.07 -5.99 -17.58
C LEU A 255 -9.22 -6.08 -18.57
N ARG A 256 -8.95 -5.80 -19.84
CA ARG A 256 -9.93 -5.81 -20.94
C ARG A 256 -9.92 -7.15 -21.66
N ALA A 257 -11.06 -7.83 -21.71
CA ALA A 257 -11.23 -9.07 -22.45
C ALA A 257 -11.01 -8.86 -23.96
N ARG A 258 -10.13 -9.65 -24.57
CA ARG A 258 -9.82 -9.58 -26.02
C ARG A 258 -10.83 -10.29 -26.92
N ARG A 259 -11.72 -11.09 -26.33
CA ARG A 259 -12.72 -11.91 -27.01
C ARG A 259 -13.78 -12.33 -25.99
N PRO A 260 -14.95 -12.84 -26.43
CA PRO A 260 -15.90 -13.44 -25.51
C PRO A 260 -15.29 -14.64 -24.79
N MET A 261 -15.51 -14.71 -23.47
CA MET A 261 -14.98 -15.77 -22.61
C MET A 261 -16.00 -16.15 -21.55
N ARG A 262 -15.93 -17.42 -21.10
CA ARG A 262 -16.55 -17.88 -19.87
C ARG A 262 -15.46 -18.39 -18.96
N VAL A 263 -15.53 -17.98 -17.70
CA VAL A 263 -14.60 -18.36 -16.65
C VAL A 263 -15.39 -19.04 -15.55
N ARG A 264 -15.03 -20.27 -15.23
CA ARG A 264 -15.54 -20.99 -14.07
C ARG A 264 -14.66 -20.68 -12.88
N VAL A 265 -15.28 -20.30 -11.76
CA VAL A 265 -14.57 -19.99 -10.52
C VAL A 265 -15.54 -20.21 -9.36
N LEU A 266 -15.09 -20.94 -8.33
CA LEU A 266 -16.00 -21.38 -7.26
C LEU A 266 -17.21 -22.14 -7.84
N ASP A 267 -18.41 -21.68 -7.51
CA ASP A 267 -19.72 -22.12 -7.99
C ASP A 267 -20.29 -21.21 -9.09
N LEU A 268 -19.48 -20.33 -9.68
CA LEU A 268 -19.88 -19.32 -10.66
C LEU A 268 -19.40 -19.66 -12.08
N ASP A 269 -20.23 -19.31 -13.07
CA ASP A 269 -19.85 -19.20 -14.49
C ASP A 269 -19.95 -17.71 -14.87
N VAL A 270 -18.79 -17.06 -14.99
CA VAL A 270 -18.68 -15.63 -15.24
C VAL A 270 -18.40 -15.41 -16.72
N SER A 271 -19.31 -14.70 -17.40
CA SER A 271 -19.13 -14.32 -18.80
C SER A 271 -18.45 -12.96 -18.91
N PHE A 272 -17.55 -12.85 -19.89
CA PHE A 272 -16.96 -11.61 -20.36
C PHE A 272 -17.28 -11.44 -21.85
N ALA A 273 -17.85 -10.29 -22.24
CA ALA A 273 -17.94 -9.89 -23.64
C ALA A 273 -16.57 -9.42 -24.18
N GLU A 274 -16.41 -9.38 -25.51
CA GLU A 274 -15.26 -8.72 -26.10
C GLU A 274 -15.24 -7.24 -25.73
N GLY A 275 -14.09 -6.74 -25.29
CA GLY A 275 -13.93 -5.36 -24.84
C GLY A 275 -14.42 -5.09 -23.42
N GLU A 276 -15.06 -6.05 -22.75
CA GLU A 276 -15.48 -5.89 -21.36
C GLU A 276 -14.28 -5.77 -20.42
N GLU A 277 -14.39 -4.87 -19.43
CA GLU A 277 -13.28 -4.55 -18.53
C GLU A 277 -13.56 -4.99 -17.10
N LEU A 278 -12.52 -5.55 -16.48
CA LEU A 278 -12.44 -5.85 -15.06
C LEU A 278 -11.53 -4.82 -14.40
N ARG A 279 -12.04 -3.99 -13.48
CA ARG A 279 -11.20 -3.05 -12.71
C ARG A 279 -10.44 -3.80 -11.62
N THR A 280 -9.14 -3.57 -11.53
CA THR A 280 -8.26 -4.30 -10.60
C THR A 280 -7.59 -3.40 -9.58
N GLU A 281 -7.48 -2.10 -9.86
CA GLU A 281 -6.92 -1.12 -8.93
C GLU A 281 -7.45 0.28 -9.25
N ILE A 282 -7.56 1.11 -8.21
CA ILE A 282 -7.49 2.55 -8.35
C ILE A 282 -6.24 3.04 -7.64
N SER A 283 -5.66 4.14 -8.11
CA SER A 283 -4.57 4.83 -7.41
C SER A 283 -4.84 6.33 -7.46
N ALA A 284 -5.50 6.82 -6.42
CA ALA A 284 -5.84 8.22 -6.25
C ALA A 284 -4.59 9.09 -6.17
N LYS A 285 -4.68 10.23 -6.85
CA LYS A 285 -3.67 11.29 -6.80
C LYS A 285 -4.23 12.44 -5.99
N PHE A 286 -3.33 13.07 -5.25
CA PHE A 286 -3.72 14.02 -4.23
C PHE A 286 -3.30 15.43 -4.61
N ARG A 287 -4.05 16.39 -4.09
CA ARG A 287 -3.60 17.77 -3.98
C ARG A 287 -3.19 17.99 -2.51
N PRO A 288 -2.12 18.74 -2.22
CA PRO A 288 -1.65 18.94 -0.84
C PRO A 288 -2.74 19.44 0.12
N GLU A 289 -3.63 20.30 -0.36
CA GLU A 289 -4.79 20.81 0.37
C GLU A 289 -5.84 19.73 0.66
N ARG A 290 -6.04 18.77 -0.25
CA ARG A 290 -7.01 17.68 -0.07
C ARG A 290 -6.55 16.73 1.03
N ILE A 291 -5.30 16.27 0.99
CA ILE A 291 -4.79 15.36 2.03
C ILE A 291 -4.79 16.04 3.40
N THR A 292 -4.46 17.34 3.45
CA THR A 292 -4.53 18.12 4.70
C THR A 292 -5.96 18.18 5.25
N ALA A 293 -6.96 18.41 4.39
CA ALA A 293 -8.36 18.42 4.79
C ALA A 293 -8.88 17.05 5.23
N GLU A 294 -8.50 15.98 4.54
CA GLU A 294 -8.87 14.60 4.92
C GLU A 294 -8.27 14.21 6.28
N LEU A 295 -7.00 14.57 6.54
CA LEU A 295 -6.36 14.39 7.85
C LEU A 295 -7.09 15.16 8.94
N ALA A 296 -7.42 16.44 8.70
CA ALA A 296 -8.16 17.27 9.65
C ALA A 296 -9.54 16.70 9.98
N ALA A 297 -10.29 16.24 8.97
CA ALA A 297 -11.59 15.62 9.16
C ALA A 297 -11.53 14.34 10.00
N ALA A 298 -10.40 13.61 9.94
CA ALA A 298 -10.17 12.41 10.73
C ALA A 298 -9.58 12.69 12.13
N GLY A 299 -9.38 13.95 12.53
CA GLY A 299 -8.84 14.31 13.84
C GLY A 299 -7.31 14.41 13.91
N PHE A 300 -6.64 14.66 12.79
CA PHE A 300 -5.21 14.97 12.73
C PHE A 300 -4.96 16.43 12.39
N THR A 301 -4.01 17.06 13.07
CA THR A 301 -3.47 18.36 12.64
C THR A 301 -2.27 18.14 11.72
N ALA A 302 -2.34 18.61 10.47
CA ALA A 302 -1.19 18.54 9.55
C ALA A 302 -0.12 19.57 9.95
N GLU A 303 1.05 19.09 10.33
CA GLU A 303 2.13 19.93 10.91
C GLU A 303 3.18 20.31 9.86
N ARG A 304 3.47 19.37 8.97
CA ARG A 304 4.41 19.54 7.85
C ARG A 304 3.95 18.76 6.64
N CYS A 305 4.21 19.31 5.47
CA CYS A 305 4.08 18.63 4.19
C CYS A 305 5.33 18.94 3.37
N TRP A 306 6.04 17.90 2.96
CA TRP A 306 7.24 18.03 2.14
C TRP A 306 6.99 17.37 0.80
N THR A 307 7.52 17.96 -0.27
CA THR A 307 7.50 17.36 -1.60
C THR A 307 8.92 17.05 -2.06
N ASP A 308 9.05 16.17 -3.04
CA ASP A 308 10.30 16.04 -3.78
C ASP A 308 10.54 17.31 -4.62
N PRO A 309 11.77 17.54 -5.13
CA PRO A 309 12.12 18.75 -5.88
C PRO A 309 11.25 19.02 -7.11
N ASP A 310 10.70 17.96 -7.72
CA ASP A 310 9.87 18.07 -8.93
C ASP A 310 8.37 18.18 -8.59
N GLY A 311 8.00 18.19 -7.30
CA GLY A 311 6.61 18.31 -6.85
C GLY A 311 5.74 17.12 -7.27
N LEU A 312 6.32 15.93 -7.41
CA LEU A 312 5.64 14.73 -7.87
C LEU A 312 4.93 13.98 -6.73
N PHE A 313 5.52 13.99 -5.54
CA PHE A 313 5.09 13.18 -4.42
C PHE A 313 5.21 13.97 -3.13
N ALA A 314 4.21 13.86 -2.25
CA ALA A 314 4.20 14.51 -0.94
C ALA A 314 4.32 13.49 0.19
N VAL A 315 5.03 13.89 1.25
CA VAL A 315 5.03 13.22 2.54
C VAL A 315 4.48 14.20 3.56
N THR A 316 3.33 13.85 4.16
CA THR A 316 2.63 14.70 5.12
C THR A 316 2.74 14.11 6.51
N LEU A 317 3.17 14.93 7.48
CA LEU A 317 3.22 14.60 8.90
C LEU A 317 2.00 15.21 9.60
N GLY A 318 1.13 14.36 10.11
CA GLY A 318 -0.03 14.71 10.92
C GLY A 318 0.19 14.33 12.38
N ARG A 319 -0.29 15.17 13.29
CA ARG A 319 -0.35 14.91 14.74
C ARG A 319 -1.77 14.55 15.15
N ALA A 320 -1.92 13.45 15.88
CA ALA A 320 -3.20 13.02 16.42
C ALA A 320 -3.69 14.01 17.51
N THR A 321 -4.86 14.60 17.29
CA THR A 321 -5.51 15.59 18.19
C THR A 321 -6.87 15.13 18.68
#